data_AF-A0A3A0AN31-F1
#
_entry.id   AF-A0A3A0AN31-F1
#
_cell.length_a   1.000
_cell.length_b   1.000
_cell.length_c   1.000
_cell.angle_alpha   90.00
_cell.angle_beta   90.00
_cell.angle_gamma   90.00
#
_symmetry.space_group_name_H-M   'P 1'
#
loop_
_entity.id
_entity.type
_entity.pdbx_description
1 polymer ?
#
loop_
_entity_poly.entity_id
_entity_poly.type
_entity_poly.pdbx_seq_one_letter_code
_entity_poly.pdbx_strand_id
1 'polypeptide(L)'
;MALRFADIARLPAPGDNTAIATRRIGAGSVVDDGRSSYTIDSTVPEGHRFAAAPIPAGEALRSWGLPFGYALRPIAAGEYLRNDRMLQALRLREVEFPLPDEPNFRDTALEPYSLDPARFQPAPPTERAPAGEMRWFQGYLRGGGRGVGTRNDIVVLATTSRTGAWARALAERLRGATDGVANVDDIVAVTHTEGGAGSPNNLQLLLRTLAGFVVHPNVGAVLIVERGDEAVSNTLLRRYLREHGYLLDDVLHRFVTLRDTFENDLERGEELLRGWIPRVAAQERSPQPVSALRIGLQCGGSDAFSGVSGNPLAAWAAHEIIRHGGAANLAETDELIGAEAYILQRVRDLATAERFLATIERFKERVGWHGHTAEGNPSGGNLYRGLYNIAIKSIGAAMKRDPRTRLDHVIEYGELMRAPGYYFMDSPGNDLESIAGQVASGCNMLLFVTGNGSITNFPFVPTIKIVTTSERFRLLADDMDINAGAYLDGVPMATLGEELTERICVVASGTRSVGELAAHSQVSIWRDWPQTGPVDLNHLIALARPRTGPLLQQADIAPESLPEAERALLGATFSAIETARGPRNEQVGLILPTSICSGQVALRIAARRNAALPDDPTRPLSRVVALAHTEGC
;
A
#
# COMPACT_ATOMS: atom_id res chain seq x y z
N MET A 1 -21.17 33.63 17.83
CA MET A 1 -19.96 33.59 18.68
C MET A 1 -18.80 33.23 17.76
N ALA A 2 -17.66 33.93 17.86
CA ALA A 2 -16.50 33.62 17.02
C ALA A 2 -15.94 32.23 17.36
N LEU A 3 -15.56 31.47 16.34
CA LEU A 3 -14.90 30.18 16.48
C LEU A 3 -13.41 30.45 16.72
N ARG A 4 -12.82 29.82 17.74
CA ARG A 4 -11.37 29.91 17.93
C ARG A 4 -10.67 29.07 16.85
N PHE A 5 -9.63 29.62 16.22
CA PHE A 5 -8.87 28.95 15.16
C PHE A 5 -8.41 27.54 15.58
N ALA A 6 -7.85 27.41 16.79
CA ALA A 6 -7.34 26.15 17.33
C ALA A 6 -8.43 25.07 17.55
N ASP A 7 -9.72 25.42 17.52
CA ASP A 7 -10.80 24.44 17.65
C ASP A 7 -11.28 23.92 16.28
N ILE A 8 -10.88 24.55 15.18
CA ILE A 8 -11.47 24.29 13.85
C ILE A 8 -10.46 24.10 12.72
N ALA A 9 -9.19 24.45 12.93
CA ALA A 9 -8.19 24.43 11.89
C ALA A 9 -6.76 24.25 12.42
N ARG A 10 -5.86 23.80 11.56
CA ARG A 10 -4.41 23.66 11.85
C ARG A 10 -3.61 24.37 10.77
N LEU A 11 -2.57 25.08 11.17
CA LEU A 11 -1.49 25.50 10.26
C LEU A 11 -0.48 24.34 10.15
N PRO A 12 -0.11 23.89 8.94
CA PRO A 12 0.84 22.79 8.78
C PRO A 12 2.24 23.11 9.32
N ALA A 13 2.72 24.33 9.11
CA ALA A 13 3.92 24.86 9.74
C ALA A 13 3.78 26.36 10.11
N PRO A 14 4.56 26.85 11.08
CA PRO A 14 4.66 28.28 11.34
C PRO A 14 5.06 29.05 10.07
N GLY A 15 4.33 30.12 9.76
CA GLY A 15 4.58 30.95 8.57
C GLY A 15 3.83 30.54 7.30
N ASP A 16 3.11 29.41 7.33
CA ASP A 16 2.15 29.09 6.27
C ASP A 16 0.99 30.10 6.25
N ASN A 17 0.52 30.42 5.04
CA ASN A 17 -0.63 31.30 4.81
C ASN A 17 -1.93 30.54 4.52
N THR A 18 -1.91 29.20 4.58
CA THR A 18 -3.08 28.35 4.37
C THR A 18 -3.30 27.44 5.58
N ALA A 19 -4.55 27.34 6.02
CA ALA A 19 -4.95 26.49 7.13
C ALA A 19 -5.80 25.31 6.65
N ILE A 20 -5.64 24.15 7.29
CA ILE A 20 -6.45 22.96 7.05
C ILE A 20 -7.61 22.95 8.05
N ALA A 21 -8.85 22.86 7.57
CA ALA A 21 -10.01 22.72 8.44
C ALA A 21 -10.06 21.31 9.06
N THR A 22 -10.19 21.22 10.39
CA THR A 22 -10.29 19.94 11.13
C THR A 22 -11.73 19.44 11.26
N ARG A 23 -12.69 20.21 10.76
CA ARG A 23 -14.11 19.86 10.66
C ARG A 23 -14.74 20.73 9.57
N ARG A 24 -15.97 20.42 9.17
CA ARG A 24 -16.74 21.31 8.28
C ARG A 24 -16.95 22.68 8.96
N ILE A 25 -16.63 23.76 8.24
CA ILE A 25 -16.84 25.14 8.68
C ILE A 25 -17.87 25.79 7.75
N GLY A 26 -19.00 26.25 8.30
CA GLY A 26 -20.06 26.87 7.50
C GLY A 26 -19.70 28.27 7.00
N ALA A 27 -20.19 28.64 5.82
CA ALA A 27 -20.12 30.01 5.31
C ALA A 27 -20.67 31.03 6.34
N GLY A 28 -20.05 32.20 6.42
CA GLY A 28 -20.40 33.24 7.39
C GLY A 28 -19.87 33.03 8.80
N SER A 29 -19.21 31.89 9.08
CA SER A 29 -18.54 31.67 10.37
C SER A 29 -17.42 32.70 10.58
N VAL A 30 -17.40 33.31 11.76
CA VAL A 30 -16.32 34.23 12.17
C VAL A 30 -15.24 33.41 12.89
N VAL A 31 -14.00 33.51 12.44
CA VAL A 31 -12.84 32.83 13.02
C VAL A 31 -11.93 33.86 13.69
N ASP A 32 -11.52 33.56 14.91
CA ASP A 32 -10.58 34.36 15.71
C ASP A 32 -9.30 33.54 15.94
N ASP A 33 -8.16 34.06 15.47
CA ASP A 33 -6.83 33.45 15.64
C ASP A 33 -6.02 34.08 16.79
N GLY A 34 -6.63 34.97 17.57
CA GLY A 34 -6.02 35.73 18.67
C GLY A 34 -5.27 36.98 18.22
N ARG A 35 -5.08 37.20 16.91
CA ARG A 35 -4.44 38.39 16.33
C ARG A 35 -5.43 39.20 15.48
N SER A 36 -6.32 38.51 14.80
CA SER A 36 -7.29 39.06 13.88
C SER A 36 -8.56 38.20 13.85
N SER A 37 -9.64 38.79 13.36
CA SER A 37 -10.89 38.09 13.12
C SER A 37 -11.27 38.21 11.65
N TYR A 38 -11.65 37.11 11.03
CA TYR A 38 -12.07 37.07 9.63
C TYR A 38 -13.25 36.13 9.44
N THR A 39 -13.98 36.31 8.33
CA THR A 39 -15.20 35.56 8.02
C THR A 39 -14.92 34.55 6.93
N ILE A 40 -15.43 33.33 7.11
CA ILE A 40 -15.39 32.27 6.10
C ILE A 40 -16.38 32.62 4.97
N ASP A 41 -15.88 32.77 3.74
CA ASP A 41 -16.68 33.22 2.58
C ASP A 41 -17.65 32.14 2.10
N SER A 42 -17.20 30.89 2.11
CA SER A 42 -17.88 29.71 1.58
C SER A 42 -17.67 28.53 2.52
N THR A 43 -18.59 27.57 2.54
CA THR A 43 -18.45 26.38 3.39
C THR A 43 -17.15 25.64 3.06
N VAL A 44 -16.31 25.44 4.07
CA VAL A 44 -15.04 24.71 3.95
C VAL A 44 -15.23 23.29 4.48
N PRO A 45 -15.05 22.25 3.65
CA PRO A 45 -15.12 20.87 4.12
C PRO A 45 -13.99 20.52 5.10
N GLU A 46 -14.16 19.45 5.87
CA GLU A 46 -13.05 18.88 6.65
C GLU A 46 -11.90 18.46 5.71
N GLY A 47 -10.66 18.73 6.13
CA GLY A 47 -9.43 18.46 5.37
C GLY A 47 -9.14 19.50 4.28
N HIS A 48 -10.12 20.32 3.92
CA HIS A 48 -9.94 21.37 2.93
C HIS A 48 -9.31 22.62 3.53
N ARG A 49 -8.88 23.54 2.66
CA ARG A 49 -8.05 24.68 3.07
C ARG A 49 -8.73 26.01 2.87
N PHE A 50 -8.45 26.93 3.77
CA PHE A 50 -8.80 28.35 3.64
C PHE A 50 -7.57 29.22 3.90
N ALA A 51 -7.59 30.45 3.42
CA ALA A 51 -6.50 31.41 3.63
C ALA A 51 -6.46 31.85 5.10
N ALA A 52 -5.34 31.62 5.79
CA ALA A 52 -5.13 32.07 7.16
C ALA A 52 -4.73 33.55 7.25
N ALA A 53 -4.25 34.11 6.12
CA ALA A 53 -3.89 35.51 5.96
C ALA A 53 -4.19 35.96 4.52
N PRO A 54 -4.28 37.27 4.23
CA PRO A 54 -4.44 37.74 2.85
C PRO A 54 -3.30 37.28 1.94
N ILE A 55 -3.62 36.82 0.73
CA ILE A 55 -2.66 36.36 -0.27
C ILE A 55 -2.81 37.21 -1.54
N PRO A 56 -1.83 38.05 -1.90
CA PRO A 56 -1.87 38.85 -3.13
C PRO A 56 -1.94 37.98 -4.41
N ALA A 57 -2.41 38.57 -5.51
CA ALA A 57 -2.38 37.89 -6.81
C ALA A 57 -0.94 37.54 -7.21
N GLY A 58 -0.74 36.34 -7.74
CA GLY A 58 0.58 35.83 -8.12
C GLY A 58 1.44 35.31 -6.97
N GLU A 59 1.05 35.54 -5.71
CA GLU A 59 1.80 35.05 -4.55
C GLU A 59 1.54 33.57 -4.27
N ALA A 60 2.52 32.93 -3.63
CA ALA A 60 2.49 31.52 -3.33
C ALA A 60 1.52 31.18 -2.18
N LEU A 61 0.71 30.14 -2.40
CA LEU A 61 -0.01 29.42 -1.35
C LEU A 61 0.94 28.37 -0.77
N ARG A 62 1.16 28.40 0.54
CA ARG A 62 2.17 27.59 1.22
C ARG A 62 1.58 26.57 2.17
N SER A 63 2.21 25.40 2.20
CA SER A 63 2.00 24.34 3.18
C SER A 63 3.36 23.73 3.52
N TRP A 64 3.70 23.63 4.81
CA TRP A 64 5.05 23.29 5.29
C TRP A 64 6.15 24.19 4.73
N GLY A 65 5.84 25.48 4.52
CA GLY A 65 6.76 26.46 3.95
C GLY A 65 7.01 26.33 2.44
N LEU A 66 6.42 25.32 1.78
CA LEU A 66 6.60 25.04 0.36
C LEU A 66 5.37 25.45 -0.45
N PRO A 67 5.56 26.02 -1.66
CA PRO A 67 4.46 26.42 -2.52
C PRO A 67 3.74 25.19 -3.06
N PHE A 68 2.40 25.20 -3.05
CA PHE A 68 1.59 24.23 -3.78
C PHE A 68 0.75 24.85 -4.88
N GLY A 69 0.65 26.18 -4.91
CA GLY A 69 -0.11 26.91 -5.89
C GLY A 69 0.17 28.40 -5.81
N TYR A 70 -0.38 29.13 -6.77
CA TYR A 70 -0.24 30.58 -6.86
C TYR A 70 -1.61 31.21 -7.05
N ALA A 71 -1.87 32.29 -6.31
CA ALA A 71 -3.15 32.97 -6.33
C ALA A 71 -3.43 33.58 -7.72
N LEU A 72 -4.63 33.34 -8.26
CA LEU A 72 -5.06 33.89 -9.54
C LEU A 72 -5.54 35.35 -9.43
N ARG A 73 -5.95 35.72 -8.22
CA ARG A 73 -6.42 37.05 -7.81
C ARG A 73 -6.08 37.25 -6.34
N PRO A 74 -6.25 38.46 -5.77
CA PRO A 74 -6.15 38.60 -4.32
C PRO A 74 -7.15 37.67 -3.61
N ILE A 75 -6.67 36.97 -2.58
CA ILE A 75 -7.44 36.05 -1.73
C ILE A 75 -7.49 36.65 -0.33
N ALA A 76 -8.68 36.87 0.21
CA ALA A 76 -8.85 37.40 1.56
C ALA A 76 -8.61 36.32 2.63
N ALA A 77 -8.23 36.72 3.85
CA ALA A 77 -8.24 35.80 4.98
C ALA A 77 -9.66 35.23 5.21
N GLY A 78 -9.75 33.94 5.49
CA GLY A 78 -11.01 33.19 5.60
C GLY A 78 -11.54 32.64 4.28
N GLU A 79 -10.96 33.00 3.14
CA GLU A 79 -11.46 32.56 1.85
C GLU A 79 -11.12 31.08 1.58
N TYR A 80 -12.12 30.30 1.14
CA TYR A 80 -11.95 28.89 0.76
C TYR A 80 -11.01 28.76 -0.45
N LEU A 81 -9.95 27.95 -0.32
CA LEU A 81 -8.97 27.75 -1.40
C LEU A 81 -9.45 26.65 -2.34
N ARG A 82 -9.42 26.91 -3.65
CA ARG A 82 -9.85 25.97 -4.69
C ARG A 82 -9.08 26.11 -6.01
N ASN A 83 -8.66 24.97 -6.55
CA ASN A 83 -8.22 24.84 -7.94
C ASN A 83 -9.33 24.15 -8.76
N ASP A 84 -9.15 24.11 -10.08
CA ASP A 84 -10.13 23.56 -11.02
C ASP A 84 -10.43 22.08 -10.76
N ARG A 85 -9.38 21.26 -10.60
CA ARG A 85 -9.49 19.81 -10.34
C ARG A 85 -10.26 19.50 -9.07
N MET A 86 -10.04 20.26 -7.99
CA MET A 86 -10.78 20.11 -6.74
C MET A 86 -12.27 20.41 -6.94
N LEU A 87 -12.60 21.52 -7.60
CA LEU A 87 -14.00 21.87 -7.88
C LEU A 87 -14.70 20.78 -8.70
N GLN A 88 -14.04 20.27 -9.74
CA GLN A 88 -14.57 19.17 -10.55
C GLN A 88 -14.81 17.91 -9.70
N ALA A 89 -13.85 17.52 -8.87
CA ALA A 89 -13.94 16.33 -8.01
C ALA A 89 -15.03 16.42 -6.94
N LEU A 90 -15.33 17.63 -6.44
CA LEU A 90 -16.42 17.87 -5.50
C LEU A 90 -17.79 17.92 -6.20
N ARG A 91 -17.87 18.51 -7.41
CA ARG A 91 -19.10 18.56 -8.21
C ARG A 91 -19.58 17.15 -8.60
N LEU A 92 -18.65 16.29 -9.02
CA LEU A 92 -18.95 14.88 -9.35
C LEU A 92 -19.50 14.07 -8.17
N ARG A 93 -19.37 14.56 -6.94
CA ARG A 93 -19.82 13.90 -5.71
C ARG A 93 -21.08 14.51 -5.11
N GLU A 94 -21.68 15.51 -5.76
CA GLU A 94 -22.94 16.13 -5.35
C GLU A 94 -22.95 16.54 -3.86
N VAL A 95 -21.91 17.27 -3.44
CA VAL A 95 -21.79 17.72 -2.04
C VAL A 95 -22.99 18.58 -1.62
N GLU A 96 -23.42 18.43 -0.37
CA GLU A 96 -24.67 19.02 0.18
C GLU A 96 -24.59 20.53 0.49
N PHE A 97 -23.61 21.24 -0.05
CA PHE A 97 -23.42 22.67 0.19
C PHE A 97 -22.99 23.39 -1.10
N PRO A 98 -23.34 24.69 -1.26
CA PRO A 98 -22.93 25.46 -2.42
C PRO A 98 -21.40 25.50 -2.56
N LEU A 99 -20.92 25.22 -3.77
CA LEU A 99 -19.52 25.37 -4.15
C LEU A 99 -19.33 26.68 -4.92
N PRO A 100 -18.20 27.38 -4.75
CA PRO A 100 -17.84 28.47 -5.64
C PRO A 100 -17.73 28.01 -7.10
N ASP A 101 -18.07 28.90 -8.04
CA ASP A 101 -18.02 28.59 -9.48
C ASP A 101 -16.60 28.54 -10.02
N GLU A 102 -15.74 29.45 -9.56
CA GLU A 102 -14.41 29.68 -10.12
C GLU A 102 -13.28 29.30 -9.14
N PRO A 103 -12.15 28.78 -9.66
CA PRO A 103 -10.93 28.59 -8.89
C PRO A 103 -10.33 29.94 -8.48
N ASN A 104 -9.61 29.97 -7.36
CA ASN A 104 -8.89 31.18 -6.90
C ASN A 104 -7.37 31.00 -6.88
N PHE A 105 -6.86 29.80 -7.14
CA PHE A 105 -5.44 29.54 -7.36
C PHE A 105 -5.21 28.53 -8.50
N ARG A 106 -4.00 28.56 -9.07
CA ARG A 106 -3.49 27.56 -10.00
C ARG A 106 -2.41 26.71 -9.33
N ASP A 107 -2.29 25.46 -9.74
CA ASP A 107 -1.27 24.55 -9.21
C ASP A 107 0.15 25.06 -9.48
N THR A 108 1.07 24.72 -8.58
CA THR A 108 2.49 24.92 -8.82
C THR A 108 2.97 24.01 -9.94
N ALA A 109 3.91 24.49 -10.75
CA ALA A 109 4.59 23.64 -11.72
C ALA A 109 5.54 22.67 -11.00
N LEU A 110 5.63 21.44 -11.49
CA LEU A 110 6.65 20.47 -11.07
C LEU A 110 7.94 20.75 -11.85
N GLU A 111 8.70 21.75 -11.41
CA GLU A 111 10.02 22.00 -11.97
C GLU A 111 11.02 20.95 -11.46
N PRO A 112 11.91 20.41 -12.31
CA PRO A 112 12.97 19.52 -11.86
C PRO A 112 13.82 20.20 -10.79
N TYR A 113 14.05 19.50 -9.68
CA TYR A 113 14.90 20.02 -8.61
C TYR A 113 16.33 20.19 -9.12
N SER A 114 16.85 21.43 -9.05
CA SER A 114 18.23 21.73 -9.43
C SER A 114 19.15 21.57 -8.21
N LEU A 115 19.91 20.49 -8.19
CA LEU A 115 20.98 20.27 -7.23
C LEU A 115 22.22 21.05 -7.66
N ASP A 116 22.74 21.93 -6.80
CA ASP A 116 24.03 22.60 -6.99
C ASP A 116 25.13 21.83 -6.24
N PRO A 117 25.98 21.04 -6.92
CA PRO A 117 27.03 20.27 -6.26
C PRO A 117 28.04 21.13 -5.51
N ALA A 118 28.24 22.40 -5.92
CA ALA A 118 29.18 23.30 -5.28
C ALA A 118 28.65 23.86 -3.95
N ARG A 119 27.32 23.85 -3.74
CA ARG A 119 26.68 24.27 -2.48
C ARG A 119 26.21 23.10 -1.63
N PHE A 120 26.30 21.87 -2.14
CA PHE A 120 25.86 20.69 -1.42
C PHE A 120 26.70 20.46 -0.16
N GLN A 121 26.03 20.28 0.97
CA GLN A 121 26.66 19.96 2.25
C GLN A 121 26.12 18.62 2.77
N PRO A 122 26.97 17.59 2.86
CA PRO A 122 26.64 16.33 3.53
C PRO A 122 26.08 16.56 4.93
N ALA A 123 24.94 15.94 5.25
CA ALA A 123 24.43 15.96 6.61
C ALA A 123 25.21 14.97 7.49
N PRO A 124 25.46 15.30 8.78
CA PRO A 124 26.06 14.37 9.71
C PRO A 124 25.15 13.14 9.93
N PRO A 125 25.71 11.97 10.31
CA PRO A 125 24.91 10.82 10.67
C PRO A 125 23.86 11.14 11.73
N THR A 126 22.72 10.46 11.66
CA THR A 126 21.70 10.54 12.71
C THR A 126 22.35 10.20 14.06
N GLU A 127 22.13 11.07 15.04
CA GLU A 127 22.68 10.91 16.39
C GLU A 127 22.25 9.56 16.99
N ARG A 128 23.19 8.83 17.60
CA ARG A 128 22.90 7.56 18.26
C ARG A 128 22.37 7.79 19.67
N ALA A 129 21.40 6.98 20.08
CA ALA A 129 21.00 6.91 21.49
C ALA A 129 22.18 6.39 22.35
N PRO A 130 22.34 6.86 23.60
CA PRO A 130 23.32 6.31 24.54
C PRO A 130 23.18 4.80 24.69
N ALA A 131 24.29 4.08 24.81
CA ALA A 131 24.27 2.61 24.89
C ALA A 131 23.44 2.07 26.07
N GLY A 132 23.35 2.82 27.18
CA GLY A 132 22.55 2.47 28.35
C GLY A 132 21.03 2.61 28.16
N GLU A 133 20.57 3.22 27.06
CA GLU A 133 19.15 3.45 26.74
C GLU A 133 18.62 2.44 25.70
N MET A 134 19.41 1.41 25.35
CA MET A 134 19.02 0.42 24.35
C MET A 134 17.69 -0.25 24.70
N ARG A 135 16.75 -0.19 23.76
CA ARG A 135 15.48 -0.92 23.83
C ARG A 135 15.63 -2.32 23.26
N TRP A 136 14.81 -3.24 23.75
CA TRP A 136 14.87 -4.66 23.44
C TRP A 136 13.50 -5.21 23.08
N PHE A 137 13.47 -6.26 22.25
CA PHE A 137 12.28 -7.04 21.94
C PHE A 137 12.62 -8.54 21.93
N GLN A 138 11.61 -9.41 22.05
CA GLN A 138 11.81 -10.86 21.96
C GLN A 138 11.77 -11.31 20.49
N GLY A 139 12.93 -11.53 19.88
CA GLY A 139 13.06 -11.85 18.45
C GLY A 139 13.70 -13.20 18.17
N TYR A 140 13.55 -13.69 16.94
CA TYR A 140 14.18 -14.93 16.46
C TYR A 140 15.51 -14.60 15.76
N LEU A 141 16.62 -14.78 16.46
CA LEU A 141 17.95 -14.61 15.85
C LEU A 141 18.17 -15.66 14.76
N ARG A 142 18.50 -15.23 13.55
CA ARG A 142 18.71 -16.11 12.40
C ARG A 142 20.19 -16.33 12.13
N GLY A 143 20.55 -17.53 11.66
CA GLY A 143 21.90 -17.90 11.25
C GLY A 143 22.45 -17.06 10.09
N GLY A 144 23.77 -17.13 9.86
CA GLY A 144 24.43 -16.57 8.70
C GLY A 144 24.41 -15.04 8.54
N GLY A 145 23.91 -14.31 9.55
CA GLY A 145 23.71 -12.87 9.45
C GLY A 145 22.41 -12.46 8.75
N ARG A 146 21.44 -13.38 8.61
CA ARG A 146 20.12 -13.13 8.00
C ARG A 146 19.27 -12.11 8.78
N GLY A 147 19.65 -11.82 10.02
CA GLY A 147 19.04 -10.80 10.88
C GLY A 147 18.18 -11.41 11.97
N VAL A 148 17.19 -10.66 12.44
CA VAL A 148 16.28 -11.06 13.52
C VAL A 148 14.85 -11.02 13.02
N GLY A 149 14.12 -12.12 13.19
CA GLY A 149 12.69 -12.21 12.89
C GLY A 149 11.84 -11.68 14.03
N THR A 150 10.77 -10.95 13.69
CA THR A 150 9.67 -10.60 14.60
C THR A 150 8.60 -11.70 14.62
N ARG A 151 8.58 -12.54 13.57
CA ARG A 151 7.75 -13.74 13.42
C ARG A 151 8.61 -14.95 13.02
N ASN A 152 8.01 -16.13 13.10
CA ASN A 152 8.57 -17.41 12.73
C ASN A 152 7.54 -18.22 11.95
N ASP A 153 7.27 -17.77 10.72
CA ASP A 153 6.27 -18.34 9.83
C ASP A 153 6.86 -19.44 8.93
N ILE A 154 6.03 -20.40 8.57
CA ILE A 154 6.30 -21.34 7.47
C ILE A 154 5.62 -20.80 6.22
N VAL A 155 6.40 -20.51 5.18
CA VAL A 155 5.90 -19.86 3.96
C VAL A 155 5.75 -20.86 2.82
N VAL A 156 4.59 -20.87 2.16
CA VAL A 156 4.37 -21.53 0.86
C VAL A 156 4.45 -20.48 -0.23
N LEU A 157 5.60 -20.42 -0.91
CA LEU A 157 5.90 -19.42 -1.93
C LEU A 157 5.61 -19.97 -3.34
N ALA A 158 4.60 -19.41 -4.00
CA ALA A 158 4.39 -19.62 -5.42
C ALA A 158 5.46 -18.86 -6.22
N THR A 159 6.18 -19.51 -7.14
CA THR A 159 7.14 -18.83 -8.02
C THR A 159 6.49 -18.00 -9.11
N THR A 160 5.23 -18.34 -9.48
CA THR A 160 4.42 -17.58 -10.44
C THR A 160 2.94 -17.59 -10.07
N SER A 161 2.13 -16.84 -10.82
CA SER A 161 0.67 -16.90 -10.71
C SER A 161 0.04 -18.28 -10.96
N ARG A 162 0.69 -19.18 -11.71
CA ARG A 162 0.13 -20.51 -12.02
C ARG A 162 0.10 -21.45 -10.81
N THR A 163 1.01 -21.29 -9.86
CA THR A 163 1.04 -22.10 -8.62
C THR A 163 0.35 -21.44 -7.44
N GLY A 164 -0.15 -20.20 -7.61
CA GLY A 164 -0.81 -19.44 -6.54
C GLY A 164 -2.05 -20.13 -5.97
N ALA A 165 -2.90 -20.74 -6.80
CA ALA A 165 -4.09 -21.44 -6.31
C ALA A 165 -3.73 -22.66 -5.45
N TRP A 166 -2.71 -23.43 -5.85
CA TRP A 166 -2.21 -24.58 -5.09
C TRP A 166 -1.60 -24.14 -3.76
N ALA A 167 -0.77 -23.08 -3.75
CA ALA A 167 -0.16 -22.56 -2.54
C ALA A 167 -1.19 -22.11 -1.50
N ARG A 168 -2.25 -21.41 -1.94
CA ARG A 168 -3.37 -21.01 -1.04
C ARG A 168 -4.14 -22.21 -0.53
N ALA A 169 -4.40 -23.20 -1.38
CA ALA A 169 -5.10 -24.41 -0.96
C ALA A 169 -4.32 -25.19 0.11
N LEU A 170 -3.00 -25.30 -0.02
CA LEU A 170 -2.15 -25.94 0.98
C LEU A 170 -2.17 -25.19 2.32
N ALA A 171 -1.99 -23.87 2.29
CA ALA A 171 -2.05 -23.05 3.51
C ALA A 171 -3.44 -23.14 4.19
N GLU A 172 -4.53 -23.18 3.41
CA GLU A 172 -5.88 -23.37 3.93
C GLU A 172 -6.07 -24.73 4.62
N ARG A 173 -5.58 -25.82 4.02
CA ARG A 173 -5.63 -27.17 4.64
C ARG A 173 -4.90 -27.25 5.97
N LEU A 174 -3.82 -26.49 6.09
CA LEU A 174 -2.98 -26.43 7.27
C LEU A 174 -3.40 -25.32 8.25
N ARG A 175 -4.52 -24.64 8.01
CA ARG A 175 -5.08 -23.66 8.94
C ARG A 175 -5.27 -24.30 10.31
N GLY A 176 -4.68 -23.68 11.34
CA GLY A 176 -4.75 -24.16 12.72
C GLY A 176 -3.79 -25.32 13.04
N ALA A 177 -2.97 -25.78 12.09
CA ALA A 177 -1.97 -26.82 12.37
C ALA A 177 -0.87 -26.37 13.35
N THR A 178 -0.72 -25.06 13.53
CA THR A 178 0.22 -24.42 14.48
C THR A 178 -0.47 -23.92 15.76
N ASP A 179 -1.79 -24.12 15.92
CA ASP A 179 -2.52 -23.67 17.09
C ASP A 179 -1.98 -24.35 18.35
N GLY A 180 -1.55 -23.55 19.33
CA GLY A 180 -0.96 -24.04 20.58
C GLY A 180 0.48 -24.56 20.44
N VAL A 181 1.10 -24.48 19.26
CA VAL A 181 2.52 -24.80 19.07
C VAL A 181 3.36 -23.56 19.39
N ALA A 182 4.21 -23.66 20.40
CA ALA A 182 5.11 -22.56 20.77
C ALA A 182 6.09 -22.23 19.63
N ASN A 183 6.44 -20.94 19.50
CA ASN A 183 7.43 -20.41 18.55
C ASN A 183 7.14 -20.66 17.06
N VAL A 184 5.92 -21.02 16.67
CA VAL A 184 5.51 -21.04 15.26
C VAL A 184 4.33 -20.08 15.13
N ASP A 185 4.50 -19.01 14.36
CA ASP A 185 3.48 -17.96 14.27
C ASP A 185 2.33 -18.41 13.34
N ASP A 186 2.60 -18.78 12.09
CA ASP A 186 1.58 -19.32 11.17
C ASP A 186 2.18 -20.14 9.99
N ILE A 187 1.31 -20.77 9.18
CA ILE A 187 1.63 -21.34 7.87
C ILE A 187 0.90 -20.53 6.80
N VAL A 188 1.65 -19.71 6.04
CA VAL A 188 1.06 -18.71 5.14
C VAL A 188 1.45 -18.92 3.68
N ALA A 189 0.53 -18.60 2.77
CA ALA A 189 0.79 -18.60 1.34
C ALA A 189 1.23 -17.20 0.86
N VAL A 190 2.28 -17.17 0.04
CA VAL A 190 2.73 -15.97 -0.69
C VAL A 190 2.46 -16.20 -2.16
N THR A 191 1.52 -15.43 -2.69
CA THR A 191 1.01 -15.60 -4.06
C THR A 191 0.90 -14.26 -4.75
N HIS A 192 1.35 -14.18 -6.00
CA HIS A 192 1.36 -12.96 -6.81
C HIS A 192 0.88 -13.24 -8.25
N THR A 193 0.76 -12.20 -9.07
CA THR A 193 0.27 -12.29 -10.45
C THR A 193 1.36 -12.52 -11.50
N GLU A 194 2.61 -12.24 -11.15
CA GLU A 194 3.74 -12.24 -12.10
C GLU A 194 4.22 -13.64 -12.51
N GLY A 195 4.99 -13.71 -13.61
CA GLY A 195 5.72 -14.92 -14.02
C GLY A 195 4.89 -15.99 -14.75
N GLY A 196 3.58 -15.79 -14.92
CA GLY A 196 2.67 -16.80 -15.44
C GLY A 196 2.68 -17.01 -16.96
N ALA A 197 3.37 -16.18 -17.75
CA ALA A 197 3.47 -16.33 -19.19
C ALA A 197 4.72 -15.63 -19.75
N GLY A 198 5.38 -16.26 -20.74
CA GLY A 198 6.56 -15.70 -21.41
C GLY A 198 7.72 -15.39 -20.45
N SER A 199 8.73 -14.68 -20.96
CA SER A 199 9.75 -14.06 -20.10
C SER A 199 9.17 -12.77 -19.52
N PRO A 200 9.12 -12.59 -18.19
CA PRO A 200 8.69 -11.33 -17.59
C PRO A 200 9.60 -10.18 -18.01
N ASN A 201 9.06 -8.99 -18.27
CA ASN A 201 9.87 -7.80 -18.58
C ASN A 201 10.70 -7.37 -17.38
N ASN A 202 10.13 -7.53 -16.20
CA ASN A 202 10.70 -7.27 -14.89
C ASN A 202 11.36 -8.52 -14.27
N LEU A 203 11.90 -9.46 -15.06
CA LEU A 203 12.42 -10.74 -14.55
C LEU A 203 13.42 -10.56 -13.39
N GLN A 204 14.35 -9.62 -13.51
CA GLN A 204 15.34 -9.34 -12.45
C GLN A 204 14.68 -8.84 -11.17
N LEU A 205 13.70 -7.95 -11.30
CA LEU A 205 12.92 -7.42 -10.17
C LEU A 205 12.13 -8.53 -9.49
N LEU A 206 11.46 -9.39 -10.27
CA LEU A 206 10.71 -10.53 -9.77
C LEU A 206 11.62 -11.51 -9.02
N LEU A 207 12.75 -11.92 -9.62
CA LEU A 207 13.71 -12.82 -8.97
C LEU A 207 14.28 -12.23 -7.68
N ARG A 208 14.62 -10.94 -7.68
CA ARG A 208 15.09 -10.21 -6.49
C ARG A 208 14.05 -10.21 -5.38
N THR A 209 12.79 -9.98 -5.73
CA THR A 209 11.67 -9.95 -4.79
C THR A 209 11.44 -11.32 -4.16
N LEU A 210 11.35 -12.38 -4.99
CA LEU A 210 11.21 -13.75 -4.52
C LEU A 210 12.39 -14.21 -3.67
N ALA A 211 13.62 -13.85 -4.07
CA ALA A 211 14.82 -14.15 -3.31
C ALA A 211 14.82 -13.47 -1.93
N GLY A 212 14.38 -12.22 -1.85
CA GLY A 212 14.17 -11.48 -0.61
C GLY A 212 13.16 -12.16 0.31
N PHE A 213 12.02 -12.60 -0.22
CA PHE A 213 11.02 -13.37 0.56
C PHE A 213 11.60 -14.67 1.10
N VAL A 214 12.33 -15.44 0.29
CA VAL A 214 12.92 -16.72 0.70
C VAL A 214 13.84 -16.60 1.91
N VAL A 215 14.68 -15.55 1.98
CA VAL A 215 15.64 -15.37 3.07
C VAL A 215 15.17 -14.39 4.15
N HIS A 216 13.91 -13.95 4.10
CA HIS A 216 13.41 -12.95 5.01
C HIS A 216 13.52 -13.42 6.48
N PRO A 217 13.93 -12.56 7.43
CA PRO A 217 14.14 -12.99 8.81
C PRO A 217 12.88 -13.50 9.52
N ASN A 218 11.67 -13.14 9.09
CA ASN A 218 10.42 -13.71 9.64
C ASN A 218 10.12 -15.15 9.16
N VAL A 219 10.84 -15.64 8.16
CA VAL A 219 10.60 -16.96 7.56
C VAL A 219 11.39 -18.02 8.31
N GLY A 220 10.70 -18.83 9.11
CA GLY A 220 11.28 -20.00 9.79
C GLY A 220 11.61 -21.13 8.82
N ALA A 221 10.72 -21.35 7.84
CA ALA A 221 10.91 -22.28 6.74
C ALA A 221 10.15 -21.84 5.48
N VAL A 222 10.58 -22.30 4.29
CA VAL A 222 9.91 -21.96 3.03
C VAL A 222 9.84 -23.11 2.02
N LEU A 223 8.64 -23.36 1.50
CA LEU A 223 8.37 -24.25 0.39
C LEU A 223 8.20 -23.43 -0.88
N ILE A 224 9.15 -23.54 -1.81
CA ILE A 224 9.13 -22.83 -3.10
C ILE A 224 8.54 -23.74 -4.16
N VAL A 225 7.48 -23.29 -4.84
CA VAL A 225 6.64 -24.16 -5.67
C VAL A 225 6.50 -23.62 -7.09
N GLU A 226 6.84 -24.49 -8.04
CA GLU A 226 6.67 -24.28 -9.48
C GLU A 226 5.81 -25.40 -10.11
N ARG A 227 5.26 -25.16 -11.31
CA ARG A 227 4.64 -26.17 -12.18
C ARG A 227 5.67 -26.91 -13.04
N GLY A 228 6.78 -26.26 -13.38
CA GLY A 228 7.93 -26.87 -14.07
C GLY A 228 8.10 -26.54 -15.54
N ASP A 229 7.16 -25.81 -16.15
CA ASP A 229 7.24 -25.32 -17.52
C ASP A 229 7.14 -23.78 -17.62
N GLU A 230 7.40 -23.12 -16.50
CA GLU A 230 7.35 -21.68 -16.34
C GLU A 230 8.71 -21.05 -16.66
N ALA A 231 8.71 -19.82 -17.17
CA ALA A 231 9.95 -19.08 -17.40
C ALA A 231 10.70 -18.79 -16.10
N VAL A 232 9.96 -18.51 -15.03
CA VAL A 232 10.50 -18.34 -13.67
C VAL A 232 10.46 -19.70 -12.97
N SER A 233 11.57 -20.42 -13.07
CA SER A 233 11.72 -21.75 -12.48
C SER A 233 12.45 -21.74 -11.13
N ASN A 234 12.27 -22.82 -10.38
CA ASN A 234 13.04 -23.13 -9.17
C ASN A 234 14.55 -23.11 -9.44
N THR A 235 14.99 -23.61 -10.60
CA THR A 235 16.39 -23.57 -11.02
C THR A 235 16.89 -22.14 -11.17
N LEU A 236 16.10 -21.29 -11.84
CA LEU A 236 16.45 -19.89 -12.06
C LEU A 236 16.49 -19.10 -10.74
N LEU A 237 15.48 -19.26 -9.89
CA LEU A 237 15.44 -18.61 -8.58
C LEU A 237 16.58 -19.08 -7.66
N ARG A 238 16.84 -20.39 -7.60
CA ARG A 238 17.97 -20.95 -6.84
C ARG A 238 19.31 -20.38 -7.33
N ARG A 239 19.51 -20.32 -8.65
CA ARG A 239 20.71 -19.73 -9.24
C ARG A 239 20.84 -18.26 -8.84
N TYR A 240 19.77 -17.48 -8.97
CA TYR A 240 19.75 -16.07 -8.60
C TYR A 240 20.14 -15.86 -7.13
N LEU A 241 19.53 -16.62 -6.21
CA LEU A 241 19.85 -16.61 -4.78
C LEU A 241 21.35 -16.83 -4.53
N ARG A 242 21.97 -17.81 -5.20
CA ARG A 242 23.39 -18.15 -5.03
C ARG A 242 24.32 -17.09 -5.62
N GLU A 243 24.06 -16.66 -6.84
CA GLU A 243 24.89 -15.68 -7.55
C GLU A 243 24.90 -14.31 -6.86
N HIS A 244 23.81 -13.94 -6.19
CA HIS A 244 23.66 -12.64 -5.52
C HIS A 244 23.87 -12.71 -4.00
N GLY A 245 24.40 -13.83 -3.49
CA GLY A 245 24.80 -13.98 -2.08
C GLY A 245 23.64 -13.93 -1.09
N TYR A 246 22.46 -14.41 -1.48
CA TYR A 246 21.35 -14.62 -0.55
C TYR A 246 21.63 -15.86 0.31
N LEU A 247 21.36 -15.75 1.61
CA LEU A 247 21.69 -16.73 2.65
C LEU A 247 20.74 -17.96 2.65
N LEU A 248 20.66 -18.66 1.51
CA LEU A 248 19.74 -19.78 1.31
C LEU A 248 20.04 -20.97 2.24
N ASP A 249 21.31 -21.21 2.57
CA ASP A 249 21.71 -22.33 3.45
C ASP A 249 21.27 -22.13 4.90
N ASP A 250 21.03 -20.89 5.32
CA ASP A 250 20.53 -20.54 6.65
C ASP A 250 19.00 -20.60 6.75
N VAL A 251 18.31 -21.06 5.70
CA VAL A 251 16.84 -21.19 5.66
C VAL A 251 16.48 -22.66 5.53
N LEU A 252 15.59 -23.16 6.41
CA LEU A 252 14.96 -24.46 6.19
C LEU A 252 14.05 -24.35 4.95
N HIS A 253 14.42 -25.00 3.84
CA HIS A 253 13.70 -24.81 2.59
C HIS A 253 13.58 -26.08 1.74
N ARG A 254 12.63 -26.07 0.83
CA ARG A 254 12.50 -27.07 -0.24
C ARG A 254 11.99 -26.41 -1.51
N PHE A 255 12.58 -26.77 -2.64
CA PHE A 255 12.03 -26.48 -3.97
C PHE A 255 11.22 -27.69 -4.44
N VAL A 256 9.98 -27.47 -4.84
CA VAL A 256 9.05 -28.49 -5.32
C VAL A 256 8.54 -28.11 -6.70
N THR A 257 8.51 -29.10 -7.59
CA THR A 257 7.84 -29.05 -8.89
C THR A 257 6.59 -29.90 -8.79
N LEU A 258 5.42 -29.33 -9.06
CA LEU A 258 4.15 -30.06 -9.11
C LEU A 258 4.12 -30.97 -10.35
N ARG A 259 3.78 -32.24 -10.18
CA ARG A 259 3.89 -33.26 -11.26
C ARG A 259 2.74 -34.26 -11.29
N ASP A 260 1.90 -34.29 -10.25
CA ASP A 260 0.83 -35.27 -10.10
C ASP A 260 -0.53 -34.57 -10.13
N THR A 261 -1.58 -35.30 -9.78
CA THR A 261 -2.88 -34.71 -9.52
C THR A 261 -2.76 -33.65 -8.42
N PHE A 262 -3.63 -32.63 -8.52
CA PHE A 262 -3.67 -31.52 -7.57
C PHE A 262 -3.76 -32.01 -6.12
N GLU A 263 -4.55 -33.06 -5.87
CA GLU A 263 -4.75 -33.65 -4.55
C GLU A 263 -3.49 -34.36 -4.02
N ASN A 264 -2.88 -35.25 -4.82
CA ASN A 264 -1.69 -35.98 -4.41
C ASN A 264 -0.52 -35.04 -4.09
N ASP A 265 -0.36 -33.97 -4.86
CA ASP A 265 0.67 -32.97 -4.58
C ASP A 265 0.35 -32.19 -3.30
N LEU A 266 -0.92 -31.86 -3.02
CA LEU A 266 -1.31 -31.23 -1.75
C LEU A 266 -1.01 -32.12 -0.54
N GLU A 267 -1.31 -33.42 -0.60
CA GLU A 267 -1.01 -34.37 0.49
C GLU A 267 0.50 -34.42 0.80
N ARG A 268 1.35 -34.47 -0.23
CA ARG A 268 2.82 -34.43 -0.08
C ARG A 268 3.30 -33.12 0.53
N GLY A 269 2.71 -32.01 0.08
CA GLY A 269 2.99 -30.69 0.63
C GLY A 269 2.62 -30.63 2.12
N GLU A 270 1.47 -31.19 2.49
CA GLU A 270 0.98 -31.23 3.86
C GLU A 270 1.91 -32.05 4.77
N GLU A 271 2.28 -33.26 4.35
CA GLU A 271 3.21 -34.12 5.08
C GLU A 271 4.56 -33.42 5.32
N LEU A 272 5.10 -32.77 4.28
CA LEU A 272 6.36 -32.04 4.35
C LEU A 272 6.29 -30.89 5.37
N LEU A 273 5.25 -30.05 5.29
CA LEU A 273 5.12 -28.89 6.17
C LEU A 273 4.86 -29.30 7.62
N ARG A 274 4.04 -30.34 7.87
CA ARG A 274 3.86 -30.91 9.21
C ARG A 274 5.18 -31.41 9.81
N GLY A 275 6.05 -32.01 8.99
CA GLY A 275 7.40 -32.41 9.39
C GLY A 275 8.34 -31.24 9.75
N TRP A 276 8.05 -30.02 9.28
CA TRP A 276 8.82 -28.82 9.62
C TRP A 276 8.37 -28.14 10.91
N ILE A 277 7.09 -28.28 11.31
CA ILE A 277 6.55 -27.62 12.51
C ILE A 277 7.47 -27.82 13.74
N PRO A 278 7.90 -29.04 14.11
CA PRO A 278 8.79 -29.21 15.27
C PRO A 278 10.16 -28.54 15.12
N ARG A 279 10.68 -28.47 13.89
CA ARG A 279 11.99 -27.85 13.60
C ARG A 279 11.92 -26.32 13.69
N VAL A 280 10.80 -25.75 13.25
CA VAL A 280 10.55 -24.30 13.35
C VAL A 280 10.24 -23.93 14.80
N ALA A 281 9.46 -24.74 15.51
CA ALA A 281 9.15 -24.55 16.94
C ALA A 281 10.38 -24.57 17.86
N ALA A 282 11.44 -25.29 17.47
CA ALA A 282 12.71 -25.32 18.19
C ALA A 282 13.53 -24.02 18.05
N GLN A 283 13.11 -23.09 17.21
CA GLN A 283 13.74 -21.78 17.05
C GLN A 283 13.10 -20.81 18.04
N GLU A 284 13.73 -20.64 19.21
CA GLU A 284 13.15 -19.87 20.30
C GLU A 284 13.38 -18.36 20.14
N ARG A 285 12.46 -17.56 20.68
CA ARG A 285 12.69 -16.12 20.85
C ARG A 285 13.80 -15.88 21.85
N SER A 286 14.55 -14.80 21.64
CA SER A 286 15.58 -14.32 22.56
C SER A 286 15.50 -12.78 22.66
N PRO A 287 16.01 -12.17 23.74
CA PRO A 287 16.15 -10.72 23.80
C PRO A 287 17.07 -10.23 22.67
N GLN A 288 16.54 -9.36 21.81
CA GLN A 288 17.24 -8.77 20.67
C GLN A 288 17.15 -7.25 20.75
N PRO A 289 18.23 -6.52 20.41
CA PRO A 289 18.21 -5.06 20.45
C PRO A 289 17.31 -4.52 19.34
N VAL A 290 16.65 -3.39 19.59
CA VAL A 290 15.84 -2.67 18.59
C VAL A 290 16.66 -2.31 17.34
N SER A 291 17.99 -2.27 17.45
CA SER A 291 18.89 -2.13 16.29
C SER A 291 18.71 -3.19 15.21
N ALA A 292 18.08 -4.32 15.51
CA ALA A 292 17.78 -5.38 14.55
C ALA A 292 16.47 -5.17 13.76
N LEU A 293 15.69 -4.14 14.10
CA LEU A 293 14.45 -3.81 13.39
C LEU A 293 14.74 -3.07 12.08
N ARG A 294 14.02 -3.49 11.04
CA ARG A 294 13.97 -2.83 9.73
C ARG A 294 12.50 -2.52 9.43
N ILE A 295 12.13 -1.26 9.53
CA ILE A 295 10.75 -0.80 9.46
C ILE A 295 10.42 -0.33 8.04
N GLY A 296 9.38 -0.89 7.42
CA GLY A 296 8.80 -0.32 6.20
C GLY A 296 7.79 0.78 6.55
N LEU A 297 7.93 1.94 5.93
CA LEU A 297 7.02 3.08 6.07
C LEU A 297 6.14 3.13 4.83
N GLN A 298 4.83 2.98 5.02
CA GLN A 298 3.88 2.91 3.90
C GLN A 298 2.68 3.84 4.12
N CYS A 299 2.15 4.41 3.04
CA CYS A 299 0.86 5.07 3.03
C CYS A 299 -0.17 4.23 2.27
N GLY A 300 -1.45 4.38 2.63
CA GLY A 300 -2.57 3.86 1.84
C GLY A 300 -3.48 4.99 1.36
N GLY A 301 -4.75 4.96 1.76
CA GLY A 301 -5.71 6.01 1.43
C GLY A 301 -5.40 7.32 2.14
N SER A 302 -4.48 8.12 1.58
CA SER A 302 -4.04 9.40 2.14
C SER A 302 -5.14 10.46 2.14
N ASP A 303 -5.08 11.34 3.12
CA ASP A 303 -5.95 12.51 3.31
C ASP A 303 -5.11 13.75 3.67
N ALA A 304 -5.75 14.90 3.82
CA ALA A 304 -5.07 16.15 4.20
C ALA A 304 -4.36 16.09 5.57
N PHE A 305 -4.76 15.19 6.47
CA PHE A 305 -4.18 15.04 7.80
C PHE A 305 -2.99 14.08 7.83
N SER A 306 -2.79 13.27 6.78
CA SER A 306 -1.70 12.30 6.69
C SER A 306 -0.34 12.97 6.90
N GLY A 307 -0.10 14.13 6.29
CA GLY A 307 1.13 14.92 6.48
C GLY A 307 1.22 15.70 7.79
N VAL A 308 0.15 15.75 8.60
CA VAL A 308 0.08 16.54 9.84
C VAL A 308 0.18 15.64 11.07
N SER A 309 -0.45 14.46 11.03
CA SER A 309 -0.51 13.51 12.15
C SER A 309 0.23 12.20 11.85
N GLY A 310 -0.34 11.36 10.98
CA GLY A 310 0.09 9.98 10.79
C GLY A 310 1.52 9.82 10.26
N ASN A 311 1.88 10.54 9.19
CA ASN A 311 3.21 10.46 8.59
C ASN A 311 4.29 11.01 9.54
N PRO A 312 4.13 12.20 10.17
CA PRO A 312 5.05 12.66 11.22
C PRO A 312 5.19 11.71 12.41
N LEU A 313 4.10 11.06 12.83
CA LEU A 313 4.14 10.09 13.94
C LEU A 313 4.98 8.84 13.57
N ALA A 314 4.74 8.29 12.37
CA ALA A 314 5.54 7.18 11.85
C ALA A 314 7.02 7.57 11.69
N ALA A 315 7.28 8.79 11.23
CA ALA A 315 8.62 9.34 11.09
C ALA A 315 9.34 9.50 12.42
N TRP A 316 8.65 9.97 13.45
CA TRP A 316 9.19 10.11 14.80
C TRP A 316 9.63 8.76 15.35
N ALA A 317 8.76 7.74 15.27
CA ALA A 317 9.11 6.40 15.72
C ALA A 317 10.26 5.81 14.90
N ALA A 318 10.23 5.95 13.57
CA ALA A 318 11.32 5.52 12.70
C ALA A 318 12.66 6.19 13.04
N HIS A 319 12.64 7.49 13.38
CA HIS A 319 13.83 8.20 13.85
C HIS A 319 14.40 7.55 15.12
N GLU A 320 13.56 7.24 16.11
CA GLU A 320 14.01 6.58 17.34
C GLU A 320 14.58 5.18 17.07
N ILE A 321 13.99 4.39 16.16
CA ILE A 321 14.55 3.10 15.75
C ILE A 321 15.95 3.28 15.12
N ILE A 322 16.14 4.29 14.27
CA ILE A 322 17.42 4.62 13.65
C ILE A 322 18.44 5.11 14.69
N ARG A 323 18.03 5.94 15.67
CA ARG A 323 18.89 6.35 16.79
C ARG A 323 19.45 5.14 17.54
N HIS A 324 18.68 4.07 17.67
CA HIS A 324 19.09 2.83 18.34
C HIS A 324 19.89 1.86 17.46
N GLY A 325 20.14 2.12 16.18
CA GLY A 325 20.87 1.17 15.33
C GLY A 325 20.07 0.48 14.25
N GLY A 326 18.75 0.68 14.21
CA GLY A 326 17.87 0.04 13.24
C GLY A 326 17.86 0.76 11.89
N ALA A 327 16.90 0.37 11.06
CA ALA A 327 16.67 0.99 9.76
C ALA A 327 15.19 1.25 9.51
N ALA A 328 14.92 2.25 8.68
CA ALA A 328 13.58 2.51 8.15
C ALA A 328 13.65 2.71 6.64
N ASN A 329 12.64 2.25 5.91
CA ASN A 329 12.54 2.33 4.46
C ASN A 329 11.26 3.07 4.07
N LEU A 330 11.43 4.22 3.41
CA LEU A 330 10.38 4.90 2.68
C LEU A 330 10.47 4.50 1.21
N ALA A 331 9.33 4.16 0.61
CA ALA A 331 9.24 3.82 -0.80
C ALA A 331 8.36 4.86 -1.52
N GLU A 332 7.52 4.43 -2.46
CA GLU A 332 6.48 5.27 -3.09
C GLU A 332 7.07 6.46 -3.89
N THR A 333 7.84 6.19 -4.94
CA THR A 333 8.56 7.23 -5.72
C THR A 333 7.64 8.31 -6.29
N ASP A 334 6.49 7.93 -6.82
CA ASP A 334 5.44 8.84 -7.30
C ASP A 334 4.86 9.72 -6.19
N GLU A 335 4.86 9.25 -4.95
CA GLU A 335 4.39 10.02 -3.81
C GLU A 335 5.44 11.04 -3.34
N LEU A 336 6.66 11.08 -3.87
CA LEU A 336 7.68 12.08 -3.50
C LEU A 336 7.98 13.12 -4.59
N ILE A 337 7.30 13.05 -5.73
CA ILE A 337 7.49 14.00 -6.84
C ILE A 337 6.97 15.39 -6.43
N GLY A 338 7.85 16.39 -6.36
CA GLY A 338 7.54 17.72 -5.83
C GLY A 338 7.90 17.91 -4.35
N ALA A 339 8.43 16.89 -3.68
CA ALA A 339 8.95 16.97 -2.31
C ALA A 339 10.47 16.77 -2.21
N GLU A 340 11.17 16.79 -3.35
CA GLU A 340 12.62 16.59 -3.45
C GLU A 340 13.37 17.58 -2.56
N ALA A 341 12.94 18.85 -2.56
CA ALA A 341 13.52 19.90 -1.73
C ALA A 341 13.48 19.57 -0.24
N TYR A 342 12.46 18.86 0.25
CA TYR A 342 12.37 18.43 1.64
C TYR A 342 13.32 17.27 1.92
N ILE A 343 13.27 16.21 1.12
CA ILE A 343 14.12 15.01 1.30
C ILE A 343 15.61 15.38 1.24
N LEU A 344 15.98 16.26 0.31
CA LEU A 344 17.36 16.67 0.08
C LEU A 344 17.93 17.63 1.14
N GLN A 345 17.13 18.09 2.11
CA GLN A 345 17.64 18.92 3.23
C GLN A 345 18.69 18.21 4.07
N ARG A 346 18.63 16.87 4.17
CA ARG A 346 19.62 16.07 4.92
C ARG A 346 19.90 14.77 4.20
N VAL A 347 21.01 14.73 3.46
CA VAL A 347 21.45 13.55 2.71
C VAL A 347 22.89 13.21 3.08
N ARG A 348 23.22 11.91 3.07
CA ARG A 348 24.57 11.42 3.39
C ARG A 348 25.66 12.07 2.56
N ASP A 349 25.52 12.09 1.26
CA ASP A 349 26.53 12.55 0.31
C ASP A 349 25.88 12.91 -1.03
N LEU A 350 26.68 13.50 -1.91
CA LEU A 350 26.23 13.96 -3.22
C LEU A 350 25.71 12.79 -4.07
N ALA A 351 26.41 11.64 -4.05
CA ALA A 351 26.02 10.47 -4.82
C ALA A 351 24.63 9.93 -4.42
N THR A 352 24.31 9.96 -3.12
CA THR A 352 22.98 9.58 -2.61
C THR A 352 21.91 10.57 -3.08
N ALA A 353 22.22 11.88 -3.10
CA ALA A 353 21.30 12.91 -3.60
C ALA A 353 21.05 12.75 -5.11
N GLU A 354 22.09 12.54 -5.90
CA GLU A 354 22.01 12.30 -7.34
C GLU A 354 21.24 11.01 -7.64
N ARG A 355 21.49 9.93 -6.88
CA ARG A 355 20.73 8.68 -7.04
C ARG A 355 19.25 8.86 -6.73
N PHE A 356 18.89 9.62 -5.70
CA PHE A 356 17.49 9.95 -5.37
C PHE A 356 16.82 10.69 -6.52
N LEU A 357 17.44 11.76 -7.02
CA LEU A 357 16.91 12.55 -8.14
C LEU A 357 16.79 11.72 -9.42
N ALA A 358 17.81 10.90 -9.73
CA ALA A 358 17.76 10.01 -10.88
C ALA A 358 16.61 8.99 -10.77
N THR A 359 16.30 8.50 -9.56
CA THR A 359 15.16 7.60 -9.34
C THR A 359 13.83 8.30 -9.64
N ILE A 360 13.65 9.54 -9.18
CA ILE A 360 12.46 10.35 -9.49
C ILE A 360 12.30 10.54 -10.99
N GLU A 361 13.37 10.91 -11.70
CA GLU A 361 13.30 11.11 -13.15
C GLU A 361 13.04 9.82 -13.93
N ARG A 362 13.68 8.69 -13.55
CA ARG A 362 13.38 7.38 -14.14
C ARG A 362 11.92 6.97 -13.94
N PHE A 363 11.34 7.31 -12.79
CA PHE A 363 9.94 7.01 -12.52
C PHE A 363 9.00 7.89 -13.36
N LYS A 364 9.28 9.20 -13.48
CA LYS A 364 8.54 10.11 -14.37
C LYS A 364 8.58 9.63 -15.82
N GLU A 365 9.75 9.20 -16.28
CA GLU A 365 9.92 8.62 -17.62
C GLU A 365 9.04 7.38 -17.80
N ARG A 366 9.09 6.44 -16.84
CA ARG A 366 8.26 5.22 -16.87
C ARG A 366 6.76 5.54 -16.93
N VAL A 367 6.29 6.48 -16.11
CA VAL A 367 4.89 6.93 -16.11
C VAL A 367 4.53 7.58 -17.45
N GLY A 368 5.46 8.35 -18.03
CA GLY A 368 5.32 8.97 -19.35
C GLY A 368 5.11 7.96 -20.47
N TRP A 369 5.75 6.78 -20.40
CA TRP A 369 5.53 5.71 -21.37
C TRP A 369 4.08 5.22 -21.41
N HIS A 370 3.31 5.43 -20.34
CA HIS A 370 1.89 5.05 -20.25
C HIS A 370 0.93 6.22 -20.51
N GLY A 371 1.41 7.36 -21.02
CA GLY A 371 0.58 8.53 -21.30
C GLY A 371 0.11 9.27 -20.03
N HIS A 372 0.76 9.01 -18.90
CA HIS A 372 0.49 9.68 -17.63
C HIS A 372 1.62 10.65 -17.28
N THR A 373 1.34 11.56 -16.34
CA THR A 373 2.35 12.43 -15.73
C THR A 373 2.21 12.37 -14.21
N ALA A 374 3.22 12.87 -13.49
CA ALA A 374 3.20 12.89 -12.02
C ALA A 374 2.02 13.71 -11.46
N GLU A 375 1.60 14.76 -12.16
CA GLU A 375 0.43 15.56 -11.83
C GLU A 375 -0.87 14.73 -11.86
N GLY A 376 -0.90 13.59 -12.55
CA GLY A 376 -2.06 12.68 -12.53
C GLY A 376 -2.45 12.21 -11.13
N ASN A 377 -1.48 12.08 -10.22
CA ASN A 377 -1.67 11.88 -8.78
C ASN A 377 -1.90 13.28 -8.14
N PRO A 378 -2.91 13.58 -7.31
CA PRO A 378 -3.81 12.76 -6.48
C PRO A 378 -4.97 12.07 -7.20
N SER A 379 -5.45 10.96 -6.62
CA SER A 379 -6.68 10.29 -7.04
C SER A 379 -7.94 11.12 -6.74
N GLY A 380 -9.07 10.76 -7.36
CA GLY A 380 -10.34 11.41 -7.06
C GLY A 380 -10.71 11.35 -5.57
N GLY A 381 -10.38 10.26 -4.86
CA GLY A 381 -10.62 10.10 -3.42
C GLY A 381 -9.75 11.03 -2.57
N ASN A 382 -8.51 11.27 -2.98
CA ASN A 382 -7.60 12.20 -2.33
C ASN A 382 -8.06 13.65 -2.51
N LEU A 383 -8.51 14.04 -3.71
CA LEU A 383 -9.08 15.37 -3.97
C LEU A 383 -10.24 15.64 -3.02
N TYR A 384 -11.21 14.73 -2.91
CA TYR A 384 -12.33 14.87 -1.97
C TYR A 384 -11.94 15.06 -0.50
N ARG A 385 -10.73 14.65 -0.11
CA ARG A 385 -10.21 14.75 1.26
C ARG A 385 -9.15 15.85 1.42
N GLY A 386 -9.15 16.85 0.53
CA GLY A 386 -8.36 18.07 0.68
C GLY A 386 -6.89 17.97 0.22
N LEU A 387 -6.53 16.96 -0.59
CA LEU A 387 -5.24 16.91 -1.28
C LEU A 387 -5.41 17.45 -2.70
N TYR A 388 -5.09 18.72 -2.91
CA TYR A 388 -5.45 19.49 -4.11
C TYR A 388 -4.64 19.13 -5.36
N ASN A 389 -3.38 18.77 -5.17
CA ASN A 389 -2.44 18.47 -6.22
C ASN A 389 -1.27 17.63 -5.68
N ILE A 390 -0.41 17.18 -6.60
CA ILE A 390 0.72 16.33 -6.27
C ILE A 390 1.67 16.98 -5.26
N ALA A 391 1.94 18.29 -5.37
CA ALA A 391 2.85 18.99 -4.47
C ALA A 391 2.43 18.86 -2.99
N ILE A 392 1.15 19.15 -2.65
CA ILE A 392 0.67 18.95 -1.26
C ILE A 392 0.77 17.50 -0.84
N LYS A 393 0.35 16.58 -1.72
CA LYS A 393 0.35 15.14 -1.41
C LYS A 393 1.76 14.67 -1.11
N SER A 394 2.72 15.06 -1.94
CA SER A 394 4.11 14.64 -1.83
C SER A 394 4.84 15.25 -0.66
N ILE A 395 4.60 16.52 -0.36
CA ILE A 395 5.13 17.12 0.87
C ILE A 395 4.59 16.35 2.09
N GLY A 396 3.30 16.06 2.11
CA GLY A 396 2.68 15.26 3.17
C GLY A 396 3.26 13.85 3.27
N ALA A 397 3.53 13.18 2.16
CA ALA A 397 4.16 11.85 2.12
C ALA A 397 5.63 11.91 2.59
N ALA A 398 6.38 12.95 2.22
CA ALA A 398 7.76 13.17 2.61
C ALA A 398 7.92 13.39 4.13
N MET A 399 6.86 13.82 4.83
CA MET A 399 6.84 13.89 6.30
C MET A 399 7.01 12.53 7.00
N LYS A 400 7.05 11.41 6.27
CA LYS A 400 7.50 10.10 6.78
C LYS A 400 9.01 10.05 7.08
N ARG A 401 9.77 11.07 6.68
CA ARG A 401 11.15 11.31 7.11
C ARG A 401 11.18 12.39 8.18
N ASP A 402 11.63 12.06 9.38
CA ASP A 402 11.75 13.06 10.45
C ASP A 402 12.79 14.12 10.05
N PRO A 403 12.57 15.43 10.33
CA PRO A 403 13.52 16.50 10.00
C PRO A 403 14.93 16.29 10.56
N ARG A 404 15.10 15.51 11.63
CA ARG A 404 16.40 15.17 12.23
C ARG A 404 17.10 14.02 11.50
N THR A 405 16.35 13.20 10.75
CA THR A 405 16.84 12.01 10.06
C THR A 405 17.48 12.35 8.72
N ARG A 406 18.67 11.80 8.52
CA ARG A 406 19.39 11.88 7.24
C ARG A 406 18.97 10.74 6.31
N LEU A 407 18.76 11.03 5.02
CA LEU A 407 18.69 10.00 3.98
C LEU A 407 20.07 9.36 3.81
N ASP A 408 20.19 8.09 4.15
CA ASP A 408 21.44 7.34 4.15
C ASP A 408 21.66 6.52 2.87
N HIS A 409 20.58 6.01 2.29
CA HIS A 409 20.63 5.04 1.21
C HIS A 409 19.47 5.24 0.23
N VAL A 410 19.76 5.09 -1.06
CA VAL A 410 18.75 4.94 -2.11
C VAL A 410 18.98 3.58 -2.74
N ILE A 411 17.94 2.76 -2.87
CA ILE A 411 18.02 1.36 -3.32
C ILE A 411 16.98 1.05 -4.39
N GLU A 412 17.23 0.01 -5.19
CA GLU A 412 16.24 -0.49 -6.15
C GLU A 412 15.15 -1.32 -5.45
N TYR A 413 14.00 -1.49 -6.11
CA TYR A 413 12.89 -2.30 -5.61
C TYR A 413 13.33 -3.72 -5.16
N GLY A 414 13.23 -4.02 -3.86
CA GLY A 414 13.57 -5.35 -3.31
C GLY A 414 15.07 -5.58 -3.06
N GLU A 415 15.92 -4.57 -3.24
CA GLU A 415 17.34 -4.66 -2.90
C GLU A 415 17.54 -4.73 -1.37
N LEU A 416 18.38 -5.66 -0.89
CA LEU A 416 18.55 -5.91 0.55
C LEU A 416 19.11 -4.70 1.31
N MET A 417 18.48 -4.37 2.44
CA MET A 417 18.95 -3.35 3.38
C MET A 417 20.08 -3.90 4.27
N ARG A 418 21.33 -3.59 3.92
CA ARG A 418 22.53 -4.15 4.57
C ARG A 418 23.06 -3.35 5.76
N ALA A 419 22.66 -2.09 5.93
CA ALA A 419 23.16 -1.20 6.96
C ALA A 419 22.03 -0.52 7.76
N PRO A 420 22.32 0.01 8.94
CA PRO A 420 21.43 0.93 9.65
C PRO A 420 21.20 2.23 8.88
N GLY A 421 20.09 2.92 9.18
CA GLY A 421 19.81 4.25 8.66
C GLY A 421 18.48 4.37 7.92
N TYR A 422 18.28 5.51 7.28
CA TYR A 422 17.07 5.78 6.51
C TYR A 422 17.28 5.46 5.02
N TYR A 423 16.42 4.60 4.50
CA TYR A 423 16.43 4.14 3.12
C TYR A 423 15.29 4.78 2.34
N PHE A 424 15.58 5.15 1.09
CA PHE A 424 14.57 5.35 0.07
C PHE A 424 14.64 4.21 -0.95
N MET A 425 13.52 3.55 -1.23
CA MET A 425 13.44 2.46 -2.22
C MET A 425 12.59 2.87 -3.42
N ASP A 426 13.10 2.67 -4.63
CA ASP A 426 12.28 2.89 -5.83
C ASP A 426 11.09 1.91 -5.87
N SER A 427 9.87 2.45 -5.89
CA SER A 427 8.64 1.66 -5.99
C SER A 427 7.46 2.52 -6.49
N PRO A 428 6.37 1.89 -6.96
CA PRO A 428 5.11 2.60 -7.15
C PRO A 428 4.43 2.88 -5.80
N GLY A 429 3.49 3.82 -5.77
CA GLY A 429 2.70 4.19 -4.60
C GLY A 429 1.53 3.25 -4.31
N ASN A 430 1.29 2.25 -5.16
CA ASN A 430 0.35 1.19 -4.81
C ASN A 430 0.87 0.41 -3.59
N ASP A 431 0.05 0.34 -2.56
CA ASP A 431 0.46 -0.13 -1.24
C ASP A 431 0.93 -1.59 -1.23
N LEU A 432 0.21 -2.50 -1.89
CA LEU A 432 0.60 -3.90 -2.00
C LEU A 432 1.93 -4.09 -2.73
N GLU A 433 2.13 -3.35 -3.82
CA GLU A 433 3.36 -3.41 -4.61
C GLU A 433 4.55 -2.82 -3.86
N SER A 434 4.38 -1.66 -3.24
CA SER A 434 5.42 -1.03 -2.42
C SER A 434 5.86 -1.93 -1.26
N ILE A 435 4.91 -2.46 -0.49
CA ILE A 435 5.18 -3.33 0.66
C ILE A 435 5.93 -4.59 0.23
N ALA A 436 5.56 -5.22 -0.89
CA ALA A 436 6.27 -6.40 -1.37
C ALA A 436 7.77 -6.11 -1.60
N GLY A 437 8.11 -4.94 -2.15
CA GLY A 437 9.50 -4.50 -2.28
C GLY A 437 10.17 -4.27 -0.92
N GLN A 438 9.49 -3.60 0.01
CA GLN A 438 10.01 -3.33 1.35
C GLN A 438 10.29 -4.62 2.13
N VAL A 439 9.37 -5.58 2.08
CA VAL A 439 9.54 -6.91 2.70
C VAL A 439 10.67 -7.68 2.02
N ALA A 440 10.74 -7.69 0.68
CA ALA A 440 11.87 -8.32 -0.02
C ALA A 440 13.22 -7.67 0.31
N SER A 441 13.23 -6.37 0.64
CA SER A 441 14.42 -5.64 1.08
C SER A 441 14.83 -5.96 2.53
N GLY A 442 13.98 -6.70 3.27
CA GLY A 442 14.24 -7.19 4.62
C GLY A 442 13.48 -6.46 5.74
N CYS A 443 12.45 -5.67 5.43
CA CYS A 443 11.62 -5.02 6.45
C CYS A 443 10.82 -6.07 7.23
N ASN A 444 11.13 -6.22 8.52
CA ASN A 444 10.52 -7.21 9.41
C ASN A 444 9.33 -6.67 10.22
N MET A 445 8.90 -5.44 9.92
CA MET A 445 7.67 -4.82 10.42
C MET A 445 7.28 -3.65 9.53
N LEU A 446 5.98 -3.35 9.45
CA LEU A 446 5.42 -2.26 8.65
C LEU A 446 4.68 -1.26 9.55
N LEU A 447 4.90 0.03 9.34
CA LEU A 447 4.06 1.11 9.84
C LEU A 447 3.22 1.65 8.67
N PHE A 448 1.91 1.41 8.75
CA PHE A 448 0.99 1.71 7.66
C PHE A 448 0.09 2.88 8.04
N VAL A 449 0.30 4.04 7.42
CA VAL A 449 -0.52 5.24 7.65
C VAL A 449 -1.69 5.28 6.68
N THR A 450 -2.89 5.55 7.19
CA THR A 450 -4.10 5.64 6.36
C THR A 450 -5.10 6.67 6.91
N GLY A 451 -5.69 7.48 6.02
CA GLY A 451 -6.86 8.31 6.36
C GLY A 451 -8.19 7.60 6.14
N ASN A 452 -8.24 6.63 5.20
CA ASN A 452 -9.48 5.95 4.84
C ASN A 452 -9.72 4.60 5.54
N GLY A 453 -8.74 4.09 6.30
CA GLY A 453 -8.80 2.76 6.90
C GLY A 453 -8.43 1.64 5.94
N SER A 454 -7.27 1.73 5.29
CA SER A 454 -6.78 0.67 4.40
C SER A 454 -6.67 -0.66 5.15
N ILE A 455 -7.16 -1.70 4.49
CA ILE A 455 -7.17 -3.07 5.01
C ILE A 455 -5.88 -3.82 4.62
N THR A 456 -4.95 -3.21 3.89
CA THR A 456 -3.71 -3.85 3.40
C THR A 456 -2.84 -4.43 4.52
N ASN A 457 -2.45 -5.71 4.39
CA ASN A 457 -1.52 -6.43 5.27
C ASN A 457 -0.66 -7.39 4.44
N PHE A 458 0.49 -7.78 4.99
CA PHE A 458 1.39 -8.75 4.36
C PHE A 458 1.38 -10.09 5.11
N PRO A 459 1.49 -11.26 4.42
CA PRO A 459 1.23 -12.56 5.06
C PRO A 459 2.09 -12.93 6.28
N PHE A 460 3.39 -12.59 6.27
CA PHE A 460 4.35 -12.99 7.32
C PHE A 460 5.08 -11.80 7.98
N VAL A 461 4.59 -10.58 7.77
CA VAL A 461 5.20 -9.37 8.34
C VAL A 461 4.13 -8.58 9.08
N PRO A 462 4.34 -8.28 10.38
CA PRO A 462 3.34 -7.55 11.17
C PRO A 462 3.18 -6.13 10.63
N THR A 463 1.92 -5.71 10.49
CA THR A 463 1.54 -4.37 10.04
C THR A 463 0.84 -3.61 11.15
N ILE A 464 1.48 -2.57 11.69
CA ILE A 464 0.87 -1.64 12.64
C ILE A 464 0.15 -0.57 11.82
N LYS A 465 -1.18 -0.46 11.99
CA LYS A 465 -2.03 0.48 11.26
C LYS A 465 -2.25 1.76 12.07
N ILE A 466 -1.95 2.89 11.44
CA ILE A 466 -2.00 4.23 12.03
C ILE A 466 -3.05 5.04 11.27
N VAL A 467 -4.09 5.52 11.96
CA VAL A 467 -5.13 6.35 11.36
C VAL A 467 -4.98 7.83 11.72
N THR A 468 -5.28 8.70 10.77
CA THR A 468 -4.90 10.13 10.80
C THR A 468 -5.80 11.02 11.66
N THR A 469 -7.03 10.58 11.98
CA THR A 469 -8.01 11.34 12.78
C THR A 469 -8.67 10.48 13.86
N SER A 470 -9.00 11.09 15.01
CA SER A 470 -9.56 10.40 16.16
C SER A 470 -10.99 9.90 15.93
N GLU A 471 -11.77 10.63 15.13
CA GLU A 471 -13.11 10.18 14.74
C GLU A 471 -13.05 8.91 13.91
N ARG A 472 -12.12 8.85 12.94
CA ARG A 472 -11.92 7.66 12.12
C ARG A 472 -11.37 6.50 12.95
N PHE A 473 -10.49 6.75 13.91
CA PHE A 473 -10.04 5.72 14.85
C PHE A 473 -11.18 5.12 15.65
N ARG A 474 -12.08 5.94 16.21
CA ARG A 474 -13.25 5.46 16.96
C ARG A 474 -14.18 4.59 16.10
N LEU A 475 -14.32 4.93 14.82
CA LEU A 475 -15.11 4.13 13.87
C LEU A 475 -14.45 2.80 13.52
N LEU A 476 -13.12 2.76 13.47
CA LEU A 476 -12.31 1.64 12.99
C LEU A 476 -11.45 1.04 14.11
N ALA A 477 -11.93 1.07 15.36
CA ALA A 477 -11.15 0.69 16.53
C ALA A 477 -10.71 -0.80 16.50
N ASP A 478 -11.49 -1.65 15.82
CA ASP A 478 -11.16 -3.06 15.61
C ASP A 478 -10.23 -3.31 14.41
N ASP A 479 -9.91 -2.27 13.63
CA ASP A 479 -9.09 -2.35 12.41
C ASP A 479 -7.82 -1.49 12.47
N MET A 480 -7.63 -0.69 13.53
CA MET A 480 -6.52 0.27 13.66
C MET A 480 -5.77 0.10 14.98
N ASP A 481 -4.44 0.05 14.93
CA ASP A 481 -3.60 -0.07 16.13
C ASP A 481 -3.40 1.27 16.84
N ILE A 482 -3.31 2.37 16.10
CA ILE A 482 -2.84 3.67 16.60
C ILE A 482 -3.70 4.84 16.11
N ASN A 483 -4.08 5.71 17.05
CA ASN A 483 -4.76 6.97 16.77
C ASN A 483 -3.75 8.13 16.64
N ALA A 484 -3.30 8.46 15.43
CA ALA A 484 -2.49 9.66 15.22
C ALA A 484 -3.31 10.95 15.32
N GLY A 485 -4.63 10.87 15.16
CA GLY A 485 -5.55 12.00 15.30
C GLY A 485 -5.51 12.67 16.68
N ALA A 486 -5.05 11.96 17.70
CA ALA A 486 -4.82 12.52 19.03
C ALA A 486 -3.87 13.73 18.99
N TYR A 487 -2.96 13.80 18.01
CA TYR A 487 -2.11 14.99 17.79
C TYR A 487 -2.95 16.21 17.41
N LEU A 488 -3.96 16.03 16.57
CA LEU A 488 -4.90 17.08 16.20
C LEU A 488 -5.74 17.51 17.40
N ASP A 489 -6.00 16.62 18.34
CA ASP A 489 -6.74 16.88 19.57
C ASP A 489 -5.88 17.51 20.70
N GLY A 490 -4.59 17.76 20.43
CA GLY A 490 -3.68 18.48 21.33
C GLY A 490 -2.70 17.61 22.12
N VAL A 491 -2.67 16.28 21.89
CA VAL A 491 -1.63 15.42 22.48
C VAL A 491 -0.29 15.71 21.82
N PRO A 492 0.80 15.94 22.58
CA PRO A 492 2.11 16.20 22.00
C PRO A 492 2.63 15.03 21.15
N MET A 493 3.24 15.33 20.00
CA MET A 493 3.82 14.32 19.09
C MET A 493 4.85 13.43 19.79
N ALA A 494 5.64 13.97 20.73
CA ALA A 494 6.63 13.20 21.48
C ALA A 494 5.98 12.13 22.38
N THR A 495 4.81 12.40 22.96
CA THR A 495 4.06 11.43 23.76
C THR A 495 3.54 10.30 22.88
N LEU A 496 2.89 10.63 21.77
CA LEU A 496 2.38 9.63 20.82
C LEU A 496 3.51 8.81 20.19
N GLY A 497 4.63 9.44 19.89
CA GLY A 497 5.81 8.79 19.35
C GLY A 497 6.41 7.76 20.30
N GLU A 498 6.49 8.09 21.60
CA GLU A 498 6.95 7.17 22.63
C GLU A 498 6.03 5.95 22.74
N GLU A 499 4.71 6.18 22.79
CA GLU A 499 3.70 5.12 22.80
C GLU A 499 3.79 4.21 21.56
N LEU A 500 3.99 4.79 20.38
CA LEU A 500 4.20 4.03 19.15
C LEU A 500 5.49 3.21 19.20
N THR A 501 6.58 3.76 19.74
CA THR A 501 7.86 3.06 19.85
C THR A 501 7.78 1.88 20.83
N GLU A 502 7.06 2.04 21.93
CA GLU A 502 6.73 0.94 22.85
C GLU A 502 5.88 -0.11 22.14
N ARG A 503 4.83 0.30 21.41
CA ARG A 503 3.99 -0.61 20.63
C ARG A 503 4.81 -1.41 19.62
N ILE A 504 5.76 -0.78 18.92
CA ILE A 504 6.68 -1.47 18.01
C ILE A 504 7.44 -2.58 18.74
N CYS A 505 8.00 -2.32 19.92
CA CYS A 505 8.73 -3.33 20.69
C CYS A 505 7.82 -4.49 21.14
N VAL A 506 6.59 -4.18 21.58
CA VAL A 506 5.58 -5.16 21.99
C VAL A 506 5.15 -6.05 20.80
N VAL A 507 4.83 -5.45 19.66
CA VAL A 507 4.45 -6.20 18.45
C VAL A 507 5.62 -7.02 17.91
N ALA A 508 6.84 -6.46 17.92
CA ALA A 508 8.05 -7.18 17.51
C ALA A 508 8.32 -8.40 18.41
N SER A 509 7.95 -8.31 19.69
CA SER A 509 8.08 -9.37 20.69
C SER A 509 7.05 -10.51 20.56
N GLY A 510 6.11 -10.40 19.62
CA GLY A 510 5.15 -11.47 19.30
C GLY A 510 3.69 -11.14 19.58
N THR A 511 3.36 -9.96 20.14
CA THR A 511 1.97 -9.52 20.17
C THR A 511 1.50 -9.26 18.73
N ARG A 512 0.35 -9.84 18.36
CA ARG A 512 -0.25 -9.62 17.03
C ARG A 512 -0.78 -8.19 16.92
N SER A 513 -0.48 -7.53 15.81
CA SER A 513 -1.14 -6.26 15.45
C SER A 513 -2.58 -6.52 15.04
N VAL A 514 -3.40 -5.46 15.03
CA VAL A 514 -4.76 -5.51 14.52
C VAL A 514 -4.78 -5.97 13.06
N GLY A 515 -3.82 -5.51 12.25
CA GLY A 515 -3.64 -5.99 10.88
C GLY A 515 -3.47 -7.51 10.76
N GLU A 516 -2.73 -8.13 11.67
CA GLU A 516 -2.57 -9.59 11.70
C GLU A 516 -3.82 -10.31 12.21
N LEU A 517 -4.53 -9.73 13.18
CA LEU A 517 -5.77 -10.27 13.73
C LEU A 517 -6.93 -10.23 12.71
N ALA A 518 -6.89 -9.30 11.76
CA ALA A 518 -7.80 -9.26 10.63
C ALA A 518 -7.71 -10.54 9.76
N ALA A 519 -6.59 -11.28 9.85
CA ALA A 519 -6.32 -12.57 9.23
C ALA A 519 -6.39 -12.58 7.69
N HIS A 520 -6.36 -11.40 7.07
CA HIS A 520 -6.37 -11.23 5.63
C HIS A 520 -5.14 -10.43 5.22
N SER A 521 -4.51 -10.84 4.12
CA SER A 521 -3.26 -10.34 3.60
C SER A 521 -3.20 -10.63 2.10
N GLN A 522 -2.57 -9.73 1.34
CA GLN A 522 -2.39 -9.89 -0.09
C GLN A 522 -0.97 -9.54 -0.48
N VAL A 523 -0.51 -10.08 -1.60
CA VAL A 523 0.82 -9.80 -2.15
C VAL A 523 0.66 -9.42 -3.62
N SER A 524 1.18 -8.25 -3.98
CA SER A 524 1.35 -7.83 -5.36
C SER A 524 2.80 -7.44 -5.54
N ILE A 525 3.45 -7.91 -6.61
CA ILE A 525 4.83 -7.51 -6.96
C ILE A 525 4.70 -6.41 -8.02
N TRP A 526 5.61 -5.43 -8.01
CA TRP A 526 5.57 -4.32 -8.97
C TRP A 526 5.49 -4.83 -10.41
N ARG A 527 4.32 -4.59 -11.02
CA ARG A 527 3.98 -5.01 -12.36
C ARG A 527 4.68 -4.16 -13.40
N ASP A 528 5.13 -4.81 -14.46
CA ASP A 528 5.76 -4.16 -15.60
C ASP A 528 5.27 -4.78 -16.90
N TRP A 529 4.35 -4.09 -17.55
CA TRP A 529 3.70 -4.57 -18.76
C TRP A 529 4.56 -4.27 -19.99
N PRO A 530 4.71 -5.23 -20.93
CA PRO A 530 5.58 -5.04 -22.07
C PRO A 530 5.00 -3.94 -22.95
N GLN A 531 5.83 -2.94 -23.25
CA GLN A 531 5.51 -2.00 -24.32
C GLN A 531 5.89 -2.61 -25.66
N THR A 532 4.90 -3.09 -26.39
CA THR A 532 5.12 -3.71 -27.71
C THR A 532 5.21 -2.69 -28.85
N GLY A 533 5.04 -1.40 -28.56
CA GLY A 533 5.15 -0.29 -29.51
C GLY A 533 4.39 0.96 -29.03
N PRO A 534 4.57 2.12 -29.68
CA PRO A 534 3.75 3.28 -29.43
C PRO A 534 2.28 2.95 -29.73
N VAL A 535 1.36 3.51 -28.94
CA VAL A 535 -0.07 3.42 -29.22
C VAL A 535 -0.34 4.17 -30.54
N ASP A 536 -0.74 3.46 -31.59
CA ASP A 536 -1.23 4.08 -32.82
C ASP A 536 -2.61 4.70 -32.55
N LEU A 537 -2.58 5.93 -32.02
CA LEU A 537 -3.77 6.66 -31.65
C LEU A 537 -4.67 6.90 -32.88
N ASN A 538 -4.08 7.07 -34.06
CA ASN A 538 -4.84 7.22 -35.29
C ASN A 538 -5.60 5.93 -35.62
N HIS A 539 -4.96 4.77 -35.46
CA HIS A 539 -5.65 3.49 -35.57
C HIS A 539 -6.77 3.35 -34.53
N LEU A 540 -6.52 3.65 -33.24
CA LEU A 540 -7.55 3.52 -32.19
C LEU A 540 -8.74 4.49 -32.38
N ILE A 541 -8.48 5.72 -32.84
CA ILE A 541 -9.53 6.69 -33.18
C ILE A 541 -10.27 6.26 -34.45
N ALA A 542 -9.55 5.69 -35.41
CA ALA A 542 -10.11 5.18 -36.66
C ALA A 542 -10.79 3.81 -36.51
N LEU A 543 -10.56 3.08 -35.41
CA LEU A 543 -11.34 1.91 -35.06
C LEU A 543 -12.79 2.37 -35.03
N ALA A 544 -13.59 1.78 -35.90
CA ALA A 544 -15.02 2.00 -35.85
C ALA A 544 -15.47 1.77 -34.42
N ARG A 545 -16.23 2.73 -33.84
CA ARG A 545 -16.93 2.50 -32.57
C ARG A 545 -17.49 1.08 -32.62
N PRO A 546 -17.31 0.25 -31.56
CA PRO A 546 -17.86 -1.09 -31.55
C PRO A 546 -19.29 -0.94 -32.05
N ARG A 547 -19.58 -1.56 -33.20
CA ARG A 547 -20.96 -1.55 -33.67
C ARG A 547 -21.71 -2.15 -32.51
N THR A 548 -22.57 -1.36 -31.88
CA THR A 548 -23.75 -1.91 -31.23
C THR A 548 -24.48 -2.57 -32.39
N GLY A 549 -24.08 -3.80 -32.71
CA GLY A 549 -24.86 -4.64 -33.60
C GLY A 549 -26.27 -4.65 -33.04
N PRO A 550 -27.28 -4.97 -33.87
CA PRO A 550 -28.53 -5.44 -33.28
C PRO A 550 -28.15 -6.46 -32.20
N LEU A 551 -28.81 -6.38 -31.03
CA LEU A 551 -28.77 -7.45 -30.02
C LEU A 551 -28.69 -8.77 -30.78
N LEU A 552 -27.78 -9.70 -30.40
CA LEU A 552 -27.73 -11.03 -30.98
C LEU A 552 -29.16 -11.49 -31.18
N GLN A 553 -29.63 -11.52 -32.42
CA GLN A 553 -31.00 -11.93 -32.67
C GLN A 553 -31.01 -13.37 -32.22
N GLN A 554 -31.83 -13.65 -31.22
CA GLN A 554 -32.13 -15.01 -30.84
C GLN A 554 -32.78 -15.63 -32.08
N ALA A 555 -31.97 -16.34 -32.86
CA ALA A 555 -32.46 -17.07 -34.01
C ALA A 555 -33.12 -18.32 -33.45
N ASP A 556 -34.43 -18.44 -33.63
CA ASP A 556 -35.12 -19.70 -33.43
C ASP A 556 -34.65 -20.64 -34.54
N ILE A 557 -33.58 -21.39 -34.27
CA ILE A 557 -33.12 -22.42 -35.18
C ILE A 557 -34.16 -23.54 -35.13
N ALA A 558 -34.89 -23.72 -36.23
CA ALA A 558 -35.82 -24.83 -36.38
C ALA A 558 -35.03 -26.14 -36.20
N PRO A 559 -35.40 -27.03 -35.26
CA PRO A 559 -34.66 -28.25 -34.95
C PRO A 559 -34.30 -29.08 -36.18
N GLU A 560 -35.15 -29.06 -37.21
CA GLU A 560 -34.97 -29.81 -38.45
C GLU A 560 -33.77 -29.34 -39.29
N SER A 561 -33.32 -28.09 -39.08
CA SER A 561 -32.18 -27.49 -39.79
C SER A 561 -30.82 -27.83 -39.20
N LEU A 562 -30.78 -28.44 -37.99
CA LEU A 562 -29.55 -28.80 -37.30
C LEU A 562 -29.08 -30.21 -37.69
N PRO A 563 -27.76 -30.49 -37.68
CA PRO A 563 -27.20 -31.83 -37.84
C PRO A 563 -27.80 -32.84 -36.85
N GLU A 564 -27.84 -34.12 -37.21
CA GLU A 564 -28.53 -35.16 -36.43
C GLU A 564 -28.04 -35.31 -34.98
N ALA A 565 -26.74 -35.16 -34.75
CA ALA A 565 -26.17 -35.17 -33.40
C ALA A 565 -26.64 -33.99 -32.54
N GLU A 566 -26.87 -32.82 -33.15
CA GLU A 566 -27.40 -31.62 -32.48
C GLU A 566 -28.91 -31.74 -32.27
N ARG A 567 -29.65 -32.37 -33.19
CA ARG A 567 -31.06 -32.73 -32.99
C ARG A 567 -31.28 -33.69 -31.83
N ALA A 568 -30.38 -34.65 -31.66
CA ALA A 568 -30.40 -35.56 -30.50
C ALA A 568 -30.21 -34.79 -29.18
N LEU A 569 -29.41 -33.73 -29.17
CA LEU A 569 -29.23 -32.82 -28.02
C LEU A 569 -30.48 -31.93 -27.78
N LEU A 570 -31.23 -31.55 -28.81
CA LEU A 570 -32.49 -30.78 -28.66
C LEU A 570 -33.61 -31.56 -27.96
N GLY A 571 -33.57 -32.90 -28.01
CA GLY A 571 -34.45 -33.77 -27.22
C GLY A 571 -33.98 -33.96 -25.77
N ALA A 572 -32.81 -33.46 -25.40
CA ALA A 572 -32.30 -33.55 -24.04
C ALA A 572 -32.96 -32.48 -23.16
N THR A 573 -33.56 -32.92 -22.06
CA THR A 573 -34.07 -32.03 -21.02
C THR A 573 -33.06 -31.96 -19.88
N PHE A 574 -32.96 -30.80 -19.24
CA PHE A 574 -32.17 -30.61 -18.03
C PHE A 574 -33.00 -29.84 -17.00
N SER A 575 -32.75 -30.10 -15.72
CA SER A 575 -33.37 -29.32 -14.65
C SER A 575 -32.80 -27.91 -14.65
N ALA A 576 -33.68 -26.92 -14.67
CA ALA A 576 -33.31 -25.51 -14.63
C ALA A 576 -34.06 -24.79 -13.51
N ILE A 577 -33.45 -23.73 -12.99
CA ILE A 577 -34.08 -22.75 -12.11
C ILE A 577 -34.88 -21.79 -12.99
N GLU A 578 -36.18 -21.70 -12.75
CA GLU A 578 -37.04 -20.75 -13.45
C GLU A 578 -36.84 -19.35 -12.87
N THR A 579 -36.51 -18.37 -13.71
CA THR A 579 -36.32 -16.98 -13.27
C THR A 579 -37.12 -16.03 -14.14
N ALA A 580 -37.30 -14.78 -13.69
CA ALA A 580 -37.96 -13.74 -14.48
C ALA A 580 -37.25 -13.42 -15.83
N ARG A 581 -36.01 -13.88 -16.01
CA ARG A 581 -35.24 -13.76 -17.26
C ARG A 581 -35.18 -15.08 -18.06
N GLY A 582 -36.02 -16.05 -17.70
CA GLY A 582 -36.09 -17.40 -18.29
C GLY A 582 -35.32 -18.45 -17.48
N PRO A 583 -35.29 -19.70 -17.95
CA PRO A 583 -34.64 -20.82 -17.27
C PRO A 583 -33.12 -20.64 -17.21
N ARG A 584 -32.51 -21.03 -16.09
CA ARG A 584 -31.05 -20.99 -15.87
C ARG A 584 -30.56 -22.30 -15.24
N ASN A 585 -29.39 -22.76 -15.65
CA ASN A 585 -28.75 -23.95 -15.06
C ASN A 585 -28.24 -23.68 -13.62
N GLU A 586 -27.76 -22.46 -13.35
CA GLU A 586 -27.34 -22.00 -12.04
C GLU A 586 -27.76 -20.55 -11.80
N GLN A 587 -27.96 -20.18 -10.53
CA GLN A 587 -28.14 -18.80 -10.11
C GLN A 587 -27.00 -18.41 -9.16
N VAL A 588 -26.07 -17.56 -9.62
CA VAL A 588 -24.86 -17.20 -8.88
C VAL A 588 -24.98 -15.81 -8.29
N GLY A 589 -24.73 -15.68 -6.99
CA GLY A 589 -24.54 -14.39 -6.32
C GLY A 589 -23.13 -13.89 -6.61
N LEU A 590 -23.01 -12.76 -7.30
CA LEU A 590 -21.71 -12.21 -7.67
C LEU A 590 -21.33 -11.06 -6.74
N ILE A 591 -20.16 -11.16 -6.12
CA ILE A 591 -19.53 -10.06 -5.37
C ILE A 591 -18.42 -9.49 -6.25
N LEU A 592 -18.58 -8.22 -6.62
CA LEU A 592 -17.60 -7.48 -7.42
C LEU A 592 -16.82 -6.54 -6.49
N PRO A 593 -15.61 -6.92 -6.04
CA PRO A 593 -14.73 -5.96 -5.38
C PRO A 593 -14.39 -4.83 -6.35
N THR A 594 -14.25 -3.60 -5.85
CA THR A 594 -13.92 -2.41 -6.64
C THR A 594 -12.44 -2.03 -6.57
N SER A 595 -11.65 -2.83 -5.84
CA SER A 595 -10.21 -2.63 -5.63
C SER A 595 -9.52 -3.95 -5.30
N ILE A 596 -8.21 -4.03 -5.54
CA ILE A 596 -7.40 -5.18 -5.13
C ILE A 596 -7.46 -5.38 -3.61
N CYS A 597 -7.35 -4.29 -2.84
CA CYS A 597 -7.43 -4.29 -1.39
C CYS A 597 -8.71 -5.01 -0.87
N SER A 598 -9.86 -4.79 -1.52
CA SER A 598 -11.15 -5.40 -1.13
C SER A 598 -11.37 -6.84 -1.61
N GLY A 599 -10.50 -7.35 -2.50
CA GLY A 599 -10.66 -8.68 -3.12
C GLY A 599 -10.74 -9.83 -2.12
N GLN A 600 -9.86 -9.87 -1.11
CA GLN A 600 -9.89 -10.95 -0.12
C GLN A 600 -11.09 -10.85 0.83
N VAL A 601 -11.55 -9.64 1.16
CA VAL A 601 -12.78 -9.45 1.93
C VAL A 601 -13.97 -9.97 1.13
N ALA A 602 -14.05 -9.67 -0.17
CA ALA A 602 -15.08 -10.19 -1.06
C ALA A 602 -15.06 -11.73 -1.10
N LEU A 603 -13.88 -12.35 -1.23
CA LEU A 603 -13.72 -13.81 -1.19
C LEU A 603 -14.21 -14.41 0.14
N ARG A 604 -13.91 -13.77 1.27
CA ARG A 604 -14.38 -14.21 2.59
C ARG A 604 -15.89 -14.10 2.74
N ILE A 605 -16.49 -13.02 2.23
CA ILE A 605 -17.95 -12.88 2.22
C ILE A 605 -18.56 -14.01 1.39
N ALA A 606 -18.02 -14.29 0.20
CA ALA A 606 -18.47 -15.39 -0.64
C ALA A 606 -18.36 -16.75 0.08
N ALA A 607 -17.21 -17.03 0.72
CA ALA A 607 -17.01 -18.26 1.48
C ALA A 607 -18.01 -18.40 2.65
N ARG A 608 -18.19 -17.36 3.47
CA ARG A 608 -19.17 -17.36 4.57
C ARG A 608 -20.60 -17.55 4.07
N ARG A 609 -20.95 -16.92 2.96
CA ARG A 609 -22.28 -17.09 2.35
C ARG A 609 -22.46 -18.51 1.85
N ASN A 610 -21.48 -19.08 1.16
CA ASN A 610 -21.53 -20.46 0.68
C ASN A 610 -21.66 -21.47 1.83
N ALA A 611 -20.93 -21.27 2.93
CA ALA A 611 -21.04 -22.13 4.12
C ALA A 611 -22.43 -22.07 4.78
N ALA A 612 -23.15 -20.97 4.59
CA ALA A 612 -24.51 -20.77 5.10
C ALA A 612 -25.61 -21.15 4.08
N LEU A 613 -25.26 -21.52 2.84
CA LEU A 613 -26.25 -21.94 1.86
C LEU A 613 -26.77 -23.35 2.21
N PRO A 614 -28.10 -23.56 2.22
CA PRO A 614 -28.65 -24.90 2.42
C PRO A 614 -28.23 -25.82 1.28
N ASP A 615 -27.95 -27.08 1.61
CA ASP A 615 -27.63 -28.13 0.64
C ASP A 615 -28.92 -28.67 0.00
N ASP A 616 -29.64 -27.78 -0.69
CA ASP A 616 -30.91 -28.05 -1.35
C ASP A 616 -30.80 -27.67 -2.84
N PRO A 617 -31.00 -28.62 -3.78
CA PRO A 617 -30.93 -28.36 -5.21
C PRO A 617 -32.05 -27.43 -5.73
N THR A 618 -33.09 -27.17 -4.95
CA THR A 618 -34.19 -26.26 -5.30
C THR A 618 -33.93 -24.81 -4.84
N ARG A 619 -32.76 -24.54 -4.26
CA ARG A 619 -32.40 -23.23 -3.75
C ARG A 619 -32.37 -22.14 -4.84
N PRO A 620 -32.80 -20.91 -4.52
CA PRO A 620 -32.74 -19.79 -5.46
C PRO A 620 -31.32 -19.26 -5.71
N LEU A 621 -30.31 -19.71 -4.97
CA LEU A 621 -28.91 -19.31 -5.19
C LEU A 621 -28.00 -20.54 -5.14
N SER A 622 -27.45 -20.92 -6.28
CA SER A 622 -26.56 -22.08 -6.43
C SER A 622 -25.24 -21.88 -5.69
N ARG A 623 -24.67 -20.68 -5.71
CA ARG A 623 -23.43 -20.32 -4.99
C ARG A 623 -23.23 -18.81 -5.00
N VAL A 624 -22.36 -18.33 -4.13
CA VAL A 624 -21.81 -16.99 -4.15
C VAL A 624 -20.35 -17.05 -4.61
N VAL A 625 -19.98 -16.18 -5.54
CA VAL A 625 -18.62 -16.06 -6.06
C VAL A 625 -18.18 -14.62 -5.91
N ALA A 626 -16.92 -14.41 -5.52
CA ALA A 626 -16.28 -13.12 -5.65
C ALA A 626 -15.27 -13.17 -6.79
N LEU A 627 -15.24 -12.14 -7.63
CA LEU A 627 -14.18 -12.02 -8.64
C LEU A 627 -12.91 -11.48 -7.98
N ALA A 628 -11.76 -11.88 -8.52
CA ALA A 628 -10.50 -11.23 -8.19
C ALA A 628 -10.46 -9.85 -8.87
N HIS A 629 -10.08 -8.82 -8.12
CA HIS A 629 -9.69 -7.54 -8.70
C HIS A 629 -8.17 -7.51 -8.78
N THR A 630 -7.62 -7.19 -9.94
CA THR A 630 -6.17 -7.19 -10.17
C THR A 630 -5.57 -5.79 -10.14
N GLU A 631 -6.37 -4.73 -10.13
CA GLU A 631 -5.89 -3.34 -10.26
C GLU A 631 -6.40 -2.44 -9.14
N GLY A 632 -5.73 -1.31 -8.88
CA GLY A 632 -6.25 -0.21 -8.07
C GLY A 632 -6.53 -0.46 -6.58
N CYS A 633 -6.01 0.42 -5.74
CA CYS A 633 -6.72 0.95 -4.57
C CYS A 633 -6.84 2.47 -4.80
#